data_AF-A0A1X7QEV3-F1
#
_entry.id   AF-A0A1X7QEV3-F1
#
_cell.length_a   1.000
_cell.length_b   1.000
_cell.length_c   1.000
_cell.angle_alpha   90.00
_cell.angle_beta   90.00
_cell.angle_gamma   90.00
#
_symmetry.space_group_name_H-M   'P 1'
#
loop_
_entity.id
_entity.type
_entity.pdbx_description
1 polymer ?
#
loop_
_entity_poly.entity_id
_entity_poly.type
_entity_poly.pdbx_seq_one_letter_code
_entity_poly.pdbx_strand_id
1 'polypeptide(L)' 'MFPTVRRSLAVALALACLSFTALAAPPAAAPAAASPFDPLALFAPLQLPDAPNAYRGGSGKPGPLFWQNRADYDLSA' A
#
# COMPACT_ATOMS: atom_id res chain seq x y z
N MET A 1 42.84 12.56 41.92
CA MET A 1 42.41 13.66 41.03
C MET A 1 42.07 13.12 39.63
N PHE A 2 41.20 12.12 39.50
CA PHE A 2 40.86 11.47 38.23
C PHE A 2 39.35 11.10 37.99
N PRO A 3 38.42 11.17 38.97
CA PRO A 3 37.03 10.75 38.72
C PRO A 3 36.18 11.83 38.02
N THR A 4 36.53 13.10 38.15
CA THR A 4 35.81 14.22 37.51
C THR A 4 36.05 14.27 36.01
N VAL A 5 37.31 14.10 35.56
CA VAL A 5 37.68 14.08 34.13
C VAL A 5 37.00 12.93 33.38
N ARG A 6 36.90 11.74 34.00
CA ARG A 6 36.20 10.59 33.43
C ARG A 6 34.69 10.81 33.29
N ARG A 7 34.07 11.53 34.23
CA ARG A 7 32.64 11.91 34.16
C ARG A 7 32.38 12.95 33.07
N SER A 8 33.25 13.96 32.95
CA SER A 8 33.13 14.99 31.90
C SER A 8 33.28 14.39 30.50
N LEU A 9 34.20 13.44 30.31
CA LEU A 9 34.39 12.74 29.04
C LEU A 9 33.16 11.87 28.67
N ALA A 10 32.58 11.17 29.64
CA ALA A 10 31.38 10.36 29.41
C ALA A 10 30.16 11.22 29.03
N VAL A 11 30.02 12.40 29.65
CA VAL A 11 28.97 13.37 29.31
C VAL A 11 29.18 13.94 27.91
N ALA A 12 30.41 14.33 27.56
CA ALA A 12 30.73 14.83 26.22
C ALA A 12 30.48 13.77 25.12
N LEU A 13 30.80 12.50 25.38
CA LEU A 13 30.54 11.41 24.46
C LEU A 13 29.04 11.13 24.30
N ALA A 14 28.26 11.19 25.39
CA ALA A 14 26.81 11.05 25.32
C ALA A 14 26.18 12.18 24.50
N LEU A 15 26.59 13.44 24.72
CA LEU A 15 26.13 14.59 23.94
C LEU A 15 26.48 14.46 22.45
N ALA A 16 27.69 13.96 22.12
CA ALA A 16 28.09 13.71 20.73
C ALA A 16 27.23 12.62 20.07
N CYS A 17 26.92 11.52 20.77
CA CYS A 17 26.04 10.47 20.27
C CYS A 17 24.60 10.94 20.04
N LEU A 18 24.05 11.78 20.93
CA LEU A 18 22.71 12.37 20.73
C LEU A 18 22.67 13.38 19.56
N SER A 19 23.79 14.04 19.27
CA SER A 19 23.88 14.99 18.16
C SER A 19 23.91 14.29 16.80
N PHE A 20 24.45 13.07 16.74
CA PHE A 20 24.61 12.32 15.49
C PHE A 20 23.28 11.75 14.96
N THR A 21 22.31 11.46 15.83
CA THR A 21 21.01 10.92 15.40
C THR A 21 20.08 11.97 14.79
N ALA A 22 20.26 13.25 15.14
CA ALA A 22 19.43 14.34 14.62
C ALA A 22 19.75 14.69 13.16
N LEU A 23 20.98 14.43 12.69
CA LEU A 23 21.42 14.76 11.34
C LEU A 23 21.14 13.66 10.30
N ALA A 24 20.79 12.46 10.76
CA ALA A 24 20.47 11.30 9.90
C ALA A 24 18.97 11.19 9.56
N ALA A 25 18.14 12.15 9.99
CA ALA A 25 16.73 12.15 9.65
C ALA A 25 16.58 12.34 8.12
N PRO A 26 15.95 11.40 7.39
CA PRO A 26 15.65 11.61 5.98
C PRO A 26 14.79 12.87 5.85
N PRO A 27 14.97 13.67 4.79
CA PRO A 27 14.12 14.83 4.56
C PRO A 27 12.66 14.37 4.54
N ALA A 28 11.80 15.07 5.27
CA ALA A 28 10.37 14.84 5.20
C ALA A 28 9.95 14.95 3.73
N ALA A 29 9.38 13.87 3.18
CA ALA A 29 8.91 13.87 1.81
C ALA A 29 7.90 15.01 1.66
N ALA A 30 8.23 16.00 0.82
CA ALA A 30 7.29 17.04 0.47
C ALA A 30 6.06 16.38 -0.14
N PRO A 31 4.83 16.78 0.23
CA PRO A 31 3.64 16.26 -0.41
C PRO A 31 3.78 16.51 -1.91
N ALA A 32 3.62 15.46 -2.70
CA ALA A 32 3.63 15.59 -4.14
C ALA A 32 2.58 16.65 -4.55
N ALA A 33 2.96 17.55 -5.44
CA ALA A 33 2.03 18.53 -5.98
C ALA A 33 0.82 17.76 -6.54
N ALA A 34 -0.37 18.05 -6.03
CA ALA A 34 -1.59 17.42 -6.52
C ALA A 34 -1.77 17.77 -8.00
N SER A 35 -1.89 16.76 -8.85
CA SER A 35 -2.31 16.98 -10.22
C SER A 35 -3.71 17.60 -10.23
N PRO A 36 -4.01 18.51 -11.18
CA PRO A 36 -5.36 19.05 -11.31
C PRO A 36 -6.35 17.89 -11.47
N PHE A 37 -7.50 18.00 -10.79
CA PHE A 37 -8.56 17.01 -10.89
C PHE A 37 -9.20 17.06 -12.28
N ASP A 38 -9.23 15.92 -12.97
CA ASP A 38 -9.93 15.76 -14.25
C ASP A 38 -11.19 14.90 -14.06
N PRO A 39 -12.40 15.51 -14.05
CA PRO A 39 -13.65 14.77 -13.95
C PRO A 39 -13.88 13.81 -15.12
N LEU A 40 -13.38 14.12 -16.33
CA LEU A 40 -13.57 13.27 -17.49
C LEU A 40 -12.76 11.99 -17.36
N ALA A 41 -11.53 12.08 -16.85
CA ALA A 41 -10.71 10.90 -16.56
C ALA A 41 -11.35 10.01 -15.48
N LEU A 42 -12.00 10.60 -14.47
CA LEU A 42 -12.66 9.84 -13.39
C LEU A 42 -13.80 8.96 -13.91
N PHE A 43 -14.58 9.46 -14.87
CA PHE A 43 -15.75 8.76 -15.42
C PHE A 43 -15.50 8.17 -16.81
N ALA A 44 -14.24 8.11 -17.25
CA ALA A 44 -13.88 7.49 -18.51
C ALA A 44 -14.27 6.00 -18.50
N PRO A 45 -14.82 5.46 -19.61
CA PRO A 45 -15.08 4.03 -19.71
C PRO A 45 -13.82 3.20 -19.47
N LEU A 46 -13.95 2.12 -18.69
CA LEU A 46 -12.84 1.21 -18.43
C LEU A 46 -12.66 0.24 -19.61
N GLN A 47 -11.54 0.36 -20.32
CA GLN A 47 -11.13 -0.63 -21.32
C GLN A 47 -10.51 -1.84 -20.60
N LEU A 48 -11.21 -2.98 -20.61
CA LEU A 48 -10.66 -4.23 -20.09
C LEU A 48 -9.63 -4.81 -21.07
N PRO A 49 -8.55 -5.45 -20.58
CA PRO A 49 -7.51 -6.04 -21.43
C PRO A 49 -8.03 -7.19 -22.28
N ASP A 50 -9.01 -7.94 -21.76
CA ASP A 50 -9.57 -9.12 -22.42
C ASP A 50 -10.92 -8.80 -23.08
N ALA A 51 -11.10 -9.34 -24.30
CA ALA A 51 -12.39 -9.30 -24.96
C ALA A 51 -13.42 -10.16 -24.20
N PRO A 52 -14.70 -9.73 -24.12
CA PRO A 52 -15.77 -10.57 -23.59
C PRO A 52 -15.88 -11.90 -24.34
N ASN A 53 -16.19 -12.97 -23.61
CA ASN A 53 -16.40 -14.30 -24.19
C ASN A 53 -17.65 -14.96 -23.60
N ALA A 54 -17.98 -16.17 -24.06
CA ALA A 54 -19.20 -16.88 -23.67
C ALA A 54 -19.26 -17.28 -22.17
N TYR A 55 -18.15 -17.15 -21.43
CA TYR A 55 -18.05 -17.48 -20.02
C TYR A 55 -18.01 -16.23 -19.11
N ARG A 56 -17.37 -15.14 -19.58
CA ARG A 56 -17.08 -13.92 -18.80
C ARG A 56 -17.30 -12.67 -19.67
N GLY A 57 -17.98 -11.66 -19.12
CA GLY A 57 -18.16 -10.35 -19.73
C GLY A 57 -18.12 -9.22 -18.70
N GLY A 58 -18.25 -7.97 -19.15
CA GLY A 58 -18.10 -6.78 -18.30
C GLY A 58 -19.25 -6.51 -17.32
N SER A 59 -20.36 -7.23 -17.39
CA SER A 59 -21.56 -6.98 -16.57
C SER A 59 -21.53 -7.62 -15.17
N GLY A 60 -20.45 -8.34 -14.82
CA GLY A 60 -20.35 -9.09 -13.56
C GLY A 60 -21.27 -10.31 -13.44
N LYS A 61 -21.95 -10.69 -14.52
CA LYS A 61 -22.82 -11.88 -14.57
C LYS A 61 -22.07 -13.05 -15.23
N PRO A 62 -22.29 -14.30 -14.79
CA PRO A 62 -21.86 -15.48 -15.53
C PRO A 62 -22.36 -15.45 -16.97
N GLY A 63 -21.50 -15.80 -17.93
CA GLY A 63 -21.91 -15.96 -19.31
C GLY A 63 -22.80 -17.19 -19.53
N PRO A 64 -23.45 -17.31 -20.70
CA PRO A 64 -24.36 -18.41 -21.01
C PRO A 64 -23.71 -19.79 -20.96
N LEU A 65 -22.39 -19.88 -21.15
CA LEU A 65 -21.63 -21.14 -21.08
C LEU A 65 -20.85 -21.29 -19.76
N PHE A 66 -21.06 -20.41 -18.78
CA PHE A 66 -20.42 -20.55 -17.48
C PHE A 66 -20.83 -21.88 -16.81
N TRP A 67 -19.88 -22.50 -16.10
CA TRP A 67 -20.16 -23.75 -15.39
C TRP A 67 -21.18 -23.53 -14.28
N GLN A 68 -22.24 -24.33 -14.31
CA GLN A 68 -23.28 -24.35 -13.28
C GLN A 68 -23.11 -25.64 -12.47
N ASN A 69 -22.71 -25.50 -11.21
CA ASN A 69 -22.70 -26.64 -10.30
C ASN A 69 -24.14 -27.06 -10.01
N ARG A 70 -24.45 -28.33 -10.24
CA ARG A 70 -25.71 -28.94 -9.83
C ARG A 70 -25.37 -30.09 -8.89
N ALA A 71 -25.87 -29.99 -7.67
CA ALA A 71 -25.84 -31.07 -6.70
C ALA A 71 -27.26 -31.60 -6.56
N ASP A 72 -27.48 -32.82 -7.04
CA ASP A 72 -28.71 -33.55 -6.80
C ASP A 72 -28.52 -34.36 -5.50
N TYR A 73 -29.39 -34.13 -4.51
CA TYR A 73 -29.39 -34.86 -3.25
C TYR A 73 -30.65 -35.69 -3.14
N ASP A 74 -30.50 -36.94 -2.70
CA ASP A 74 -31.61 -37.76 -2.22
C ASP A 74 -31.58 -37.73 -0.69
N LEU A 75 -32.65 -37.22 -0.09
CA LEU A 75 -32.77 -37.03 1.36
C LEU A 75 -33.72 -38.10 1.90
N SER A 76 -33.18 -39.10 2.62
CA SER A 76 -33.97 -40.05 3.40
C SER A 76 -34.20 -39.52 4.82
N ALA A 77 -35.42 -39.70 5.33
CA ALA A 77 -35.82 -39.33 6.68
C ALA A 77 -35.18 -40.21 7.78
#